data_AF-A0AA51IGS4-F1
#
_entry.id   AF-A0AA51IGS4-F1
#
_cell.length_a   1.000
_cell.length_b   1.000
_cell.length_c   1.000
_cell.angle_alpha   90.00
_cell.angle_beta   90.00
_cell.angle_gamma   90.00
#
_symmetry.space_group_name_H-M   'P 1'
#
loop_
_entity.id
_entity.type
_entity.pdbx_description
1 polymer ?
#
loop_
_entity_poly.entity_id
_entity_poly.type
_entity_poly.pdbx_seq_one_letter_code
_entity_poly.pdbx_strand_id
1 'polypeptide(L)'
;QTADMDHSDYDCLLVAVLTHGEMGMLYAKDTHYKPDNLWYYFTADKCPSLAGKPKLFFIQACQGDKLDGGVTLTNRTETDGSSSASYRIPIHADFLIVFSTVPGYYSWRNTTRGSWFMQALCEELRYTGNERDILTLLTFVAQKVALDFESNTPDMPLMHQQKQVPCITSMLTRLLV
;
A
#
# COMPACT_ATOMS: atom_id res chain seq x y z
N GLN A 1 6.23 18.15 -13.34
CA GLN A 1 5.19 18.14 -14.40
C GLN A 1 3.81 17.89 -13.82
N THR A 2 3.45 16.72 -13.26
CA THR A 2 2.09 16.50 -12.70
C THR A 2 1.75 17.41 -11.53
N ALA A 3 2.69 17.64 -10.61
CA ALA A 3 2.48 18.55 -9.47
C ALA A 3 2.30 20.03 -9.89
N ASP A 4 2.77 20.39 -11.09
CA ASP A 4 2.71 21.76 -11.63
C ASP A 4 1.44 22.01 -12.45
N MET A 5 0.60 20.99 -12.67
CA MET A 5 -0.69 21.13 -13.36
C MET A 5 -1.72 21.83 -12.46
N ASP A 6 -2.70 22.49 -13.07
CA ASP A 6 -3.87 22.97 -12.35
C ASP A 6 -4.85 21.82 -12.09
N HIS A 7 -5.07 21.52 -10.81
CA HIS A 7 -5.96 20.45 -10.36
C HIS A 7 -7.32 20.95 -9.89
N SER A 8 -7.67 22.23 -10.14
CA SER A 8 -8.88 22.86 -9.59
C SER A 8 -10.16 22.14 -9.98
N ASP A 9 -10.23 21.60 -11.20
CA ASP A 9 -11.39 20.86 -11.73
C ASP A 9 -11.39 19.35 -11.44
N TYR A 10 -10.40 18.83 -10.69
CA TYR A 10 -10.31 17.41 -10.34
C TYR A 10 -10.73 17.15 -8.90
N ASP A 11 -11.32 15.99 -8.61
CA ASP A 11 -11.77 15.65 -7.25
C ASP A 11 -10.63 15.17 -6.34
N CYS A 12 -9.65 14.46 -6.90
CA CYS A 12 -8.53 13.87 -6.16
C CYS A 12 -7.32 13.62 -7.05
N LEU A 13 -6.23 13.17 -6.43
CA LEU A 13 -5.05 12.61 -7.11
C LEU A 13 -4.89 11.14 -6.75
N LEU A 14 -4.58 10.29 -7.73
CA LEU A 14 -4.17 8.91 -7.52
C LEU A 14 -2.83 8.64 -8.20
N VAL A 15 -1.89 8.07 -7.44
CA VAL A 15 -0.58 7.63 -7.91
C VAL A 15 -0.42 6.15 -7.58
N ALA A 16 -0.16 5.32 -8.60
CA ALA A 16 0.13 3.90 -8.43
C ALA A 16 1.57 3.60 -8.85
N VAL A 17 2.33 2.94 -7.98
CA VAL A 17 3.72 2.56 -8.24
C VAL A 17 3.87 1.07 -8.04
N LEU A 18 4.22 0.34 -9.11
CA LEU A 18 4.44 -1.11 -9.09
C LEU A 18 5.89 -1.37 -9.49
N THR A 19 6.72 -1.74 -8.52
CA THR A 19 8.17 -1.88 -8.75
C THR A 19 8.83 -2.85 -7.76
N HIS A 20 10.12 -3.12 -7.96
CA HIS A 20 10.97 -3.70 -6.94
C HIS A 20 11.24 -2.68 -5.84
N GLY A 21 11.45 -3.15 -4.62
CA GLY A 21 11.71 -2.32 -3.47
C GLY A 21 12.52 -3.06 -2.43
N GLU A 22 13.05 -2.30 -1.50
CA GLU A 22 13.63 -2.79 -0.26
C GLU A 22 13.19 -1.84 0.87
N MET A 23 13.66 -2.07 2.10
CA MET A 23 13.23 -1.29 3.26
C MET A 23 13.47 0.21 3.07
N GLY A 24 12.39 0.97 2.86
CA GLY A 24 12.43 2.42 2.70
C GLY A 24 12.89 2.93 1.33
N MET A 25 13.04 2.05 0.32
CA MET A 25 13.46 2.43 -1.04
C MET A 25 12.61 1.75 -2.12
N LEU A 26 12.37 2.48 -3.21
CA LEU A 26 11.70 2.00 -4.43
C LEU A 26 12.70 2.05 -5.58
N TYR A 27 12.61 1.09 -6.50
CA TYR A 27 13.48 1.05 -7.67
C TYR A 27 12.81 1.73 -8.87
N ALA A 28 13.57 2.52 -9.61
CA ALA A 28 13.33 2.86 -11.00
C ALA A 28 14.22 1.98 -11.89
N LYS A 29 14.14 2.18 -13.21
CA LYS A 29 14.95 1.41 -14.18
C LYS A 29 16.46 1.63 -13.99
N ASP A 30 16.85 2.83 -13.57
CA ASP A 30 18.22 3.33 -13.50
C ASP A 30 18.77 3.38 -12.07
N THR A 31 17.96 3.80 -11.09
CA THR A 31 18.38 3.92 -9.69
C THR A 31 17.22 3.70 -8.71
N HIS A 32 17.52 3.65 -7.41
CA HIS A 32 16.53 3.65 -6.35
C HIS A 32 16.25 5.06 -5.83
N TYR A 33 15.07 5.26 -5.25
CA TYR A 33 14.65 6.52 -4.66
C TYR A 33 13.75 6.28 -3.43
N LYS A 34 13.67 7.28 -2.55
CA LYS A 34 12.81 7.20 -1.36
C LYS A 34 11.34 7.38 -1.74
N PRO A 35 10.42 6.60 -1.16
CA PRO A 35 8.98 6.76 -1.37
C PRO A 35 8.48 8.20 -1.14
N ASP A 36 9.07 8.92 -0.18
CA ASP A 36 8.72 10.29 0.15
C ASP A 36 8.75 11.25 -1.06
N ASN A 37 9.63 10.97 -2.04
CA ASN A 37 9.71 11.76 -3.26
C ASN A 37 8.44 11.71 -4.11
N LEU A 38 7.60 10.68 -3.94
CA LEU A 38 6.32 10.54 -4.65
C LEU A 38 5.30 11.59 -4.20
N TRP A 39 5.19 11.84 -2.90
CA TRP A 39 4.21 12.77 -2.33
C TRP A 39 4.76 14.15 -1.98
N TYR A 40 6.09 14.30 -1.93
CA TYR A 40 6.76 15.54 -1.53
C TYR A 40 6.25 16.78 -2.26
N TYR A 41 5.94 16.67 -3.55
CA TYR A 41 5.51 17.79 -4.39
C TYR A 41 4.01 18.08 -4.34
N PHE A 42 3.21 17.24 -3.67
CA PHE A 42 1.74 17.36 -3.64
C PHE A 42 1.20 17.94 -2.33
N THR A 43 2.08 18.51 -1.52
CA THR A 43 1.72 19.20 -0.27
C THR A 43 1.00 20.50 -0.59
N ALA A 44 0.11 20.98 0.28
CA ALA A 44 -0.75 22.13 0.00
C ALA A 44 0.03 23.42 -0.34
N ASP A 45 1.23 23.59 0.20
CA ASP A 45 2.16 24.69 -0.10
C ASP A 45 2.78 24.60 -1.50
N LYS A 46 2.94 23.39 -2.06
CA LYS A 46 3.57 23.16 -3.38
C LYS A 46 2.57 22.90 -4.49
N CYS A 47 1.39 22.37 -4.16
CA CYS A 47 0.31 22.12 -5.10
C CYS A 47 -1.02 22.66 -4.53
N PRO A 48 -1.24 23.99 -4.54
CA PRO A 48 -2.41 24.62 -3.92
C PRO A 48 -3.74 24.18 -4.52
N SER A 49 -3.80 23.87 -5.82
CA SER A 49 -5.01 23.39 -6.50
C SER A 49 -5.48 22.01 -6.01
N LEU A 50 -4.62 21.27 -5.29
CA LEU A 50 -4.98 20.03 -4.60
C LEU A 50 -5.24 20.23 -3.10
N ALA A 51 -5.09 21.42 -2.52
CA ALA A 51 -5.33 21.62 -1.09
C ALA A 51 -6.77 21.23 -0.70
N GLY A 52 -6.93 20.43 0.36
CA GLY A 52 -8.24 19.91 0.79
C GLY A 52 -8.78 18.73 -0.02
N LYS A 53 -8.07 18.29 -1.07
CA LYS A 53 -8.47 17.16 -1.93
C LYS A 53 -7.67 15.89 -1.58
N PRO A 54 -8.28 14.69 -1.62
CA PRO A 54 -7.59 13.43 -1.34
C PRO A 54 -6.42 13.15 -2.31
N LYS A 55 -5.34 12.59 -1.78
CA LYS A 55 -4.12 12.23 -2.52
C LYS A 55 -3.75 10.80 -2.17
N LEU A 56 -4.07 9.90 -3.09
CA LEU A 56 -4.03 8.46 -2.87
C LEU A 56 -2.76 7.89 -3.51
N PHE A 57 -1.95 7.19 -2.74
CA PHE A 57 -0.73 6.55 -3.20
C PHE A 57 -0.82 5.05 -2.93
N PHE A 58 -0.78 4.24 -4.00
CA PHE A 58 -0.80 2.78 -3.92
C PHE A 58 0.56 2.26 -4.38
N ILE A 59 1.32 1.67 -3.46
CA ILE A 59 2.69 1.21 -3.69
C ILE A 59 2.76 -0.31 -3.56
N GLN A 60 2.96 -0.98 -4.69
CA GLN A 60 3.30 -2.40 -4.75
C GLN A 60 4.82 -2.53 -4.88
N ALA A 61 5.48 -2.81 -3.75
CA ALA A 61 6.92 -3.06 -3.68
C ALA A 61 7.24 -3.88 -2.42
N CYS A 62 8.33 -4.66 -2.46
CA CYS A 62 8.85 -5.25 -1.23
C CYS A 62 9.35 -4.14 -0.30
N GLN A 63 9.21 -4.33 1.01
CA GLN A 63 9.72 -3.42 2.04
C GLN A 63 10.81 -4.06 2.90
N GLY A 64 11.33 -5.22 2.46
CA GLY A 64 12.35 -6.01 3.12
C GLY A 64 12.20 -7.49 2.75
N ASP A 65 13.01 -8.32 3.40
CA ASP A 65 13.14 -9.75 3.07
C ASP A 65 12.51 -10.67 4.10
N LYS A 66 11.84 -10.12 5.13
CA LYS A 66 11.13 -10.97 6.10
C LYS A 66 9.94 -11.64 5.43
N LEU A 67 9.80 -12.93 5.70
CA LEU A 67 8.67 -13.72 5.26
C LEU A 67 7.71 -13.88 6.44
N ASP A 68 6.41 -13.75 6.17
CA ASP A 68 5.37 -13.96 7.16
C ASP A 68 4.90 -15.41 7.08
N GLY A 69 5.39 -16.26 7.98
CA GLY A 69 5.02 -17.68 8.02
C GLY A 69 3.57 -17.91 8.45
N GLY A 70 2.84 -16.86 8.83
CA GLY A 70 1.53 -16.96 9.45
C GLY A 70 1.59 -17.65 10.82
N VAL A 71 0.44 -17.67 11.49
CA VAL A 71 0.24 -18.47 12.70
C VAL A 71 -1.08 -19.20 12.58
N THR A 72 -1.07 -20.52 12.79
CA THR A 72 -2.30 -21.31 12.91
C THR A 72 -2.96 -20.99 14.24
N LEU A 73 -4.01 -20.17 14.22
CA LEU A 73 -4.73 -19.75 15.40
C LEU A 73 -5.53 -20.93 16.00
N THR A 74 -5.14 -21.42 17.17
CA THR A 74 -5.96 -22.32 18.01
C THR A 74 -6.71 -21.59 19.14
N ASN A 75 -6.37 -20.33 19.42
CA ASN A 75 -7.15 -19.38 20.23
C ASN A 75 -6.71 -17.93 19.95
N ARG A 76 -7.66 -16.99 19.97
CA ARG A 76 -7.46 -15.56 19.66
C ARG A 76 -6.68 -14.88 20.79
N THR A 77 -5.40 -14.62 20.58
CA THR A 77 -4.65 -13.66 21.40
C THR A 77 -3.97 -12.67 20.47
N GLU A 78 -4.26 -11.39 20.69
CA GLU A 78 -3.58 -10.28 20.03
C GLU A 78 -2.29 -9.98 20.78
N THR A 79 -1.21 -9.70 20.06
CA THR A 79 0.05 -9.26 20.66
C THR A 79 0.69 -8.20 19.79
N ASP A 80 1.09 -7.11 20.45
CA ASP A 80 1.68 -5.92 19.86
C ASP A 80 3.13 -6.20 19.40
N GLY A 81 3.37 -6.11 18.09
CA GLY A 81 4.66 -6.36 17.47
C GLY A 81 5.45 -5.09 17.20
N SER A 82 6.37 -4.75 18.10
CA SER A 82 7.39 -3.71 17.96
C SER A 82 8.33 -3.94 16.77
N SER A 83 8.43 -2.98 15.85
CA SER A 83 9.55 -2.88 14.90
C SER A 83 9.80 -1.42 14.47
N SER A 84 11.04 -0.96 14.62
CA SER A 84 11.49 0.42 14.40
C SER A 84 11.70 0.74 12.92
N ALA A 85 10.66 0.67 12.11
CA ALA A 85 10.71 1.19 10.74
C ALA A 85 10.24 2.65 10.74
N SER A 86 11.18 3.60 10.84
CA SER A 86 10.83 5.03 10.74
C SER A 86 10.70 5.42 9.26
N TYR A 87 9.47 5.54 8.76
CA TYR A 87 9.19 6.36 7.59
C TYR A 87 8.53 7.65 8.05
N ARG A 88 8.91 8.76 7.40
CA ARG A 88 8.52 10.09 7.84
C ARG A 88 7.15 10.39 7.25
N ILE A 89 6.10 10.09 8.02
CA ILE A 89 4.72 10.40 7.63
C ILE A 89 4.63 11.92 7.43
N PRO A 90 4.15 12.39 6.25
CA PRO A 90 4.01 13.82 6.01
C PRO A 90 3.07 14.45 7.05
N ILE A 91 3.41 15.64 7.55
CA ILE A 91 2.56 16.48 8.43
C ILE A 91 1.31 17.02 7.70
N HIS A 92 0.96 16.46 6.56
CA HIS A 92 0.03 17.03 5.59
C HIS A 92 -1.29 16.28 5.61
N ALA A 93 -2.38 17.04 5.65
CA ALA A 93 -3.74 16.51 5.56
C ALA A 93 -4.03 15.92 4.16
N ASP A 94 -5.02 15.02 4.12
CA ASP A 94 -5.65 14.50 2.91
C ASP A 94 -4.77 13.55 2.07
N PHE A 95 -3.75 12.96 2.69
CA PHE A 95 -2.97 11.86 2.09
C PHE A 95 -3.49 10.50 2.54
N LEU A 96 -3.53 9.55 1.61
CA LEU A 96 -3.69 8.13 1.87
C LEU A 96 -2.55 7.38 1.19
N ILE A 97 -1.76 6.64 1.97
CA ILE A 97 -0.61 5.90 1.47
C ILE A 97 -0.81 4.42 1.82
N VAL A 98 -0.82 3.58 0.79
CA VAL A 98 -1.06 2.14 0.93
C VAL A 98 0.12 1.38 0.34
N PHE A 99 0.86 0.68 1.19
CA PHE A 99 1.88 -0.27 0.75
C PHE A 99 1.30 -1.68 0.68
N SER A 100 1.71 -2.46 -0.31
CA SER A 100 1.25 -3.84 -0.51
C SER A 100 1.66 -4.81 0.59
N THR A 101 2.66 -4.44 1.39
CA THR A 101 3.17 -5.23 2.50
C THR A 101 3.59 -4.31 3.65
N VAL A 102 3.61 -4.84 4.87
CA VAL A 102 4.11 -4.12 6.04
C VAL A 102 5.64 -3.89 5.97
N PRO A 103 6.15 -2.81 6.59
CA PRO A 103 7.59 -2.52 6.57
C PRO A 103 8.44 -3.69 7.04
N GLY A 104 9.50 -4.01 6.28
CA GLY A 104 10.40 -5.13 6.56
C GLY A 104 10.00 -6.46 5.93
N TYR A 105 8.81 -6.57 5.34
CA TYR A 105 8.31 -7.82 4.79
C TYR A 105 8.33 -7.86 3.26
N TYR A 106 8.33 -9.09 2.74
CA TYR A 106 8.29 -9.38 1.32
C TYR A 106 6.91 -9.08 0.73
N SER A 107 6.85 -8.75 -0.56
CA SER A 107 5.59 -8.61 -1.29
C SER A 107 5.50 -9.61 -2.44
N TRP A 108 4.52 -10.49 -2.36
CA TRP A 108 4.32 -11.61 -3.27
C TRP A 108 3.70 -11.17 -4.59
N ARG A 109 4.31 -11.67 -5.67
CA ARG A 109 3.82 -11.50 -7.04
C ARG A 109 3.76 -12.85 -7.73
N ASN A 110 2.59 -13.18 -8.27
CA ASN A 110 2.47 -14.27 -9.23
C ASN A 110 2.80 -13.73 -10.63
N THR A 111 3.67 -14.42 -11.37
CA THR A 111 4.14 -13.99 -12.69
C THR A 111 3.06 -14.02 -13.77
N THR A 112 1.98 -14.77 -13.59
CA THR A 112 0.88 -14.89 -14.55
C THR A 112 -0.39 -14.18 -14.09
N ARG A 113 -0.68 -14.16 -12.79
CA ARG A 113 -1.92 -13.58 -12.22
C ARG A 113 -1.77 -12.17 -11.64
N GLY A 114 -0.55 -11.66 -11.52
CA GLY A 114 -0.26 -10.38 -10.86
C GLY A 114 -0.03 -10.53 -9.35
N SER A 115 0.15 -9.40 -8.64
CA SER A 115 0.34 -9.43 -7.19
C SER A 115 -0.99 -9.64 -6.46
N TRP A 116 -0.92 -10.24 -5.26
CA TRP A 116 -2.11 -10.50 -4.45
C TRP A 116 -2.84 -9.21 -4.08
N PHE A 117 -2.08 -8.20 -3.66
CA PHE A 117 -2.60 -6.89 -3.32
C PHE A 117 -3.30 -6.20 -4.50
N MET A 118 -2.70 -6.19 -5.70
CA MET A 118 -3.33 -5.55 -6.86
C MET A 118 -4.58 -6.30 -7.34
N GLN A 119 -4.59 -7.63 -7.26
CA GLN A 119 -5.79 -8.42 -7.55
C GLN A 119 -6.93 -8.05 -6.59
N ALA A 120 -6.69 -8.12 -5.29
CA ALA A 120 -7.69 -7.78 -4.27
C ALA A 120 -8.16 -6.32 -4.38
N LEU A 121 -7.24 -5.37 -4.60
CA LEU A 121 -7.57 -3.95 -4.77
C LEU A 121 -8.47 -3.71 -5.98
N CYS A 122 -8.12 -4.26 -7.14
CA CYS A 122 -8.92 -4.10 -8.36
C CYS A 122 -10.30 -4.73 -8.24
N GLU A 123 -10.42 -5.87 -7.56
CA GLU A 123 -11.71 -6.51 -7.31
C GLU A 123 -12.60 -5.64 -6.41
N GLU A 124 -12.09 -5.19 -5.26
CA GLU A 124 -12.88 -4.37 -4.34
C GLU A 124 -13.28 -3.04 -4.97
N LEU A 125 -12.36 -2.35 -5.66
CA LEU A 125 -12.68 -1.11 -6.39
C LEU A 125 -13.75 -1.33 -7.46
N ARG A 126 -13.74 -2.47 -8.17
CA ARG A 126 -14.71 -2.75 -9.23
C ARG A 126 -16.10 -3.02 -8.70
N TYR A 127 -16.23 -3.75 -7.59
CA TYR A 127 -17.53 -4.24 -7.12
C TYR A 127 -18.13 -3.40 -6.00
N THR A 128 -17.32 -2.76 -5.15
CA THR A 128 -17.80 -2.03 -3.97
C THR A 128 -17.34 -0.56 -3.95
N GLY A 129 -16.56 -0.13 -4.94
CA GLY A 129 -15.94 1.19 -4.99
C GLY A 129 -16.89 2.39 -5.02
N ASN A 130 -18.15 2.21 -5.42
CA ASN A 130 -19.17 3.28 -5.43
C ASN A 130 -20.13 3.21 -4.23
N GLU A 131 -19.97 2.22 -3.36
CA GLU A 131 -20.90 1.94 -2.25
C GLU A 131 -20.27 2.13 -0.87
N ARG A 132 -18.93 2.09 -0.79
CA ARG A 132 -18.18 2.07 0.46
C ARG A 132 -17.11 3.14 0.45
N ASP A 133 -16.82 3.69 1.63
CA ASP A 133 -15.67 4.57 1.76
C ASP A 133 -14.35 3.81 1.52
N ILE A 134 -13.33 4.55 1.07
CA ILE A 134 -12.03 3.97 0.70
C ILE A 134 -11.34 3.17 1.82
N LEU A 135 -11.53 3.54 3.10
CA LEU A 135 -10.88 2.83 4.21
C LEU A 135 -11.59 1.52 4.52
N THR A 136 -12.92 1.51 4.46
CA THR A 136 -13.70 0.26 4.52
C THR A 136 -13.33 -0.66 3.36
N LEU A 137 -13.22 -0.12 2.14
CA LEU A 137 -12.79 -0.87 0.96
C LEU A 137 -11.39 -1.49 1.16
N LEU A 138 -10.42 -0.69 1.62
CA LEU A 138 -9.06 -1.14 1.89
C LEU A 138 -8.98 -2.18 3.02
N THR A 139 -9.92 -2.15 3.97
CA THR A 139 -10.03 -3.19 5.00
C THR A 139 -10.41 -4.54 4.38
N PHE A 140 -11.34 -4.56 3.41
CA PHE A 140 -11.66 -5.79 2.68
C PHE A 140 -10.51 -6.25 1.78
N VAL A 141 -9.76 -5.32 1.19
CA VAL A 141 -8.52 -5.66 0.46
C VAL A 141 -7.53 -6.35 1.40
N ALA A 142 -7.30 -5.80 2.59
CA ALA A 142 -6.41 -6.42 3.58
C ALA A 142 -6.89 -7.80 4.01
N GLN A 143 -8.20 -7.96 4.24
CA GLN A 143 -8.81 -9.24 4.58
C GLN A 143 -8.59 -10.28 3.47
N LYS A 144 -8.87 -9.93 2.20
CA LYS A 144 -8.65 -10.82 1.05
C LYS A 144 -7.19 -11.24 0.94
N VAL A 145 -6.25 -10.27 1.00
CA VAL A 145 -4.81 -10.56 0.92
C VAL A 145 -4.36 -11.51 2.04
N ALA A 146 -4.87 -11.33 3.26
CA ALA A 146 -4.52 -12.16 4.41
C ALA A 146 -5.15 -13.57 4.36
N LEU A 147 -6.41 -13.69 3.91
CA LEU A 147 -7.15 -14.96 3.98
C LEU A 147 -7.03 -15.80 2.70
N ASP A 148 -7.16 -15.19 1.53
CA ASP A 148 -7.34 -15.92 0.27
C ASP A 148 -6.02 -16.27 -0.41
N PHE A 149 -4.91 -15.66 0.03
CA PHE A 149 -3.61 -15.84 -0.58
C PHE A 149 -2.60 -16.50 0.36
N GLU A 150 -1.84 -17.43 -0.19
CA GLU A 150 -0.76 -18.15 0.48
C GLU A 150 0.27 -18.56 -0.57
N SER A 151 1.56 -18.49 -0.24
CA SER A 151 2.61 -18.86 -1.18
C SER A 151 2.70 -20.39 -1.30
N ASN A 152 2.82 -20.88 -2.53
CA ASN A 152 2.91 -22.31 -2.81
C ASN A 152 4.23 -22.66 -3.52
N THR A 153 5.31 -22.80 -2.73
CA THR A 153 6.63 -23.24 -3.22
C THR A 153 7.13 -24.44 -2.40
N PRO A 154 6.56 -25.64 -2.56
CA PRO A 154 6.88 -26.79 -1.71
C PRO A 154 8.35 -27.21 -1.78
N ASP A 155 9.01 -26.95 -2.91
CA ASP A 155 10.45 -27.21 -3.12
C ASP A 155 11.37 -26.24 -2.35
N MET A 156 10.81 -25.14 -1.83
CA MET A 156 11.52 -24.11 -1.07
C MET A 156 10.80 -23.88 0.27
N PRO A 157 11.10 -24.68 1.31
CA PRO A 157 10.37 -24.66 2.57
C PRO A 157 10.29 -23.27 3.24
N LEU A 158 11.35 -22.47 3.13
CA LEU A 158 11.39 -21.10 3.66
C LEU A 158 10.38 -20.16 3.00
N MET A 159 10.02 -20.43 1.74
CA MET A 159 9.11 -19.60 0.95
C MET A 159 7.72 -20.22 0.81
N HIS A 160 7.49 -21.42 1.35
CA HIS A 160 6.20 -22.11 1.32
C HIS A 160 5.29 -21.63 2.46
N GLN A 161 3.97 -21.61 2.23
CA GLN A 161 2.94 -21.27 3.22
C GLN A 161 3.09 -19.89 3.86
N GLN A 162 3.65 -18.94 3.12
CA GLN A 162 3.83 -17.57 3.57
C GLN A 162 2.59 -16.74 3.25
N LYS A 163 2.33 -15.77 4.13
CA LYS A 163 1.20 -14.84 4.10
C LYS A 163 1.68 -13.42 3.77
N GLN A 164 0.72 -12.52 3.63
CA GLN A 164 0.96 -11.10 3.39
C GLN A 164 -0.21 -10.30 3.94
N VAL A 165 0.05 -9.06 4.36
CA VAL A 165 -0.98 -8.07 4.64
C VAL A 165 -0.50 -6.69 4.18
N PRO A 166 -1.34 -5.87 3.51
CA PRO A 166 -0.98 -4.51 3.15
C PRO A 166 -0.90 -3.59 4.37
N CYS A 167 -0.14 -2.52 4.26
CA CYS A 167 -0.02 -1.46 5.27
C CYS A 167 -0.74 -0.19 4.78
N ILE A 168 -1.74 0.26 5.55
CA ILE A 168 -2.57 1.42 5.22
C ILE A 168 -2.22 2.55 6.18
N THR A 169 -1.75 3.67 5.66
CA THR A 169 -1.46 4.90 6.42
C THR A 169 -2.38 6.01 5.93
N SER A 170 -3.30 6.48 6.76
CA SER A 170 -4.31 7.49 6.39
C SER A 170 -4.14 8.77 7.18
N MET A 171 -4.11 9.90 6.48
CA MET A 171 -4.21 11.26 6.98
C MET A 171 -5.42 11.98 6.37
N LEU A 172 -6.38 11.21 5.84
CA LEU A 172 -7.64 11.75 5.32
C LEU A 172 -8.45 12.42 6.43
N THR A 173 -8.99 13.59 6.15
CA THR A 173 -9.80 14.36 7.11
C THR A 173 -11.31 14.15 6.92
N ARG A 174 -11.71 13.39 5.89
CA ARG A 174 -13.09 13.11 5.51
C ARG A 174 -13.21 11.68 5.00
N LEU A 175 -14.42 11.12 5.08
CA LEU A 175 -14.75 9.90 4.34
C LEU A 175 -14.68 10.19 2.85
N LEU A 176 -13.97 9.35 2.12
CA LEU A 176 -13.90 9.38 0.65
C LEU A 176 -14.81 8.28 0.12
N VAL A 177 -15.96 8.68 -0.43
CA VAL A 177 -17.03 7.83 -0.96
C VAL A 177 -17.13 8.07 -2.47
#